data_AF-A0A0F7S944-F1
#
_entry.id   AF-A0A0F7S944-F1
#
_cell.length_a   1.000
_cell.length_b   1.000
_cell.length_c   1.000
_cell.angle_alpha   90.00
_cell.angle_beta   90.00
_cell.angle_gamma   90.00
#
_symmetry.space_group_name_H-M   'P 1'
#
loop_
_entity.id
_entity.type
_entity.pdbx_description
1 polymer ?
#
loop_
_entity_poly.entity_id
_entity_poly.type
_entity_poly.pdbx_seq_one_letter_code
_entity_poly.pdbx_strand_id
1 'polypeptide(L)'
;MAATARMAPSRLLGLHLTATSTAILSLASTLPRAFVAGAGLQHRSTSFLAAPRGAVDLGAMRSLSTMRSSTVLVSPKPSILSNLVALRSSFQPQQKRSQSTAAISPSTAPDATPITASEPSSTPLISKPIVALHLYALAFLVYAIVVVGGLTRLTESGLSITEWNPGFKGMRLPTTTSDWEAEWDKYKQTPEFKLLNSKMSLDDFKSIYMWEWGHRVLGRVIGVAFVLPAAFFVTRKWVGQRTRWKLLAIATGIGFQGFLGWFMVKSGLTVPEGSAGRAKMVDVPVGGYARADADATTSVPTSSAQTLVAAADWTPRVSHFRLAMHMGTAFLVYLAMLHTGLAVQRDYKAATLTGSISGIRARTQAALSQLANTLNHPLLRSHSRLTKVVAGLVFTTAMSGALVAGLDAGLVYNEFPTMGDGRIAPPIEELMDDRFAQRPDGSDKVWRNLSQNPVTVQLIHRTLAITTAATVLGFAWKTHRLSRAYSAAAANFVKGTGSSSVAVQKQLLPALPPRVLQLANASVIVVAAQVTLGISTLIYMVPIPLASAHQAGSLALLSVLVGLISSLRPIPGRIVKMAGLAKKGGVLSRVLKSSAPVKRVETV
;
A
#
# COMPACT_ATOMS: atom_id res chain seq x y z
N MET A 1 45.16 -41.14 54.18
CA MET A 1 44.63 -39.79 53.94
C MET A 1 43.33 -39.97 53.16
N ALA A 2 42.12 -39.87 53.72
CA ALA A 2 41.51 -38.81 54.55
C ALA A 2 41.24 -37.52 53.74
N ALA A 3 40.03 -36.94 53.69
CA ALA A 3 38.71 -37.39 54.19
C ALA A 3 37.55 -36.69 53.42
N THR A 4 36.29 -37.05 53.69
CA THR A 4 35.07 -36.64 52.97
C THR A 4 34.27 -35.50 53.62
N ALA A 5 33.76 -34.54 52.84
CA ALA A 5 32.59 -33.64 53.13
C ALA A 5 32.40 -32.61 51.98
N ARG A 6 31.24 -31.97 51.71
CA ARG A 6 29.80 -32.21 51.99
C ARG A 6 28.96 -31.34 51.02
N MET A 7 27.65 -31.59 50.91
CA MET A 7 26.69 -30.75 50.16
C MET A 7 26.23 -29.52 50.98
N ALA A 8 25.91 -28.39 50.32
CA ALA A 8 24.72 -27.53 50.56
C ALA A 8 24.69 -26.27 49.65
N PRO A 9 23.50 -25.72 49.29
CA PRO A 9 23.36 -24.51 48.45
C PRO A 9 22.84 -23.26 49.21
N SER A 10 22.81 -22.08 48.56
CA SER A 10 21.69 -21.09 48.54
C SER A 10 22.13 -19.63 48.24
N ARG A 11 21.12 -18.73 48.07
CA ARG A 11 21.19 -17.26 47.85
C ARG A 11 21.42 -16.86 46.38
N LEU A 12 20.41 -16.57 45.57
CA LEU A 12 19.33 -15.55 45.69
C LEU A 12 19.86 -14.13 45.97
N LEU A 13 19.80 -13.29 44.95
CA LEU A 13 19.92 -11.84 45.04
C LEU A 13 18.97 -11.23 43.99
N GLY A 14 17.77 -10.84 44.43
CA GLY A 14 16.73 -10.32 43.55
C GLY A 14 16.84 -8.81 43.37
N LEU A 15 16.63 -8.33 42.13
CA LEU A 15 16.48 -6.91 41.83
C LEU A 15 15.06 -6.64 41.32
N HIS A 16 14.22 -6.12 42.21
CA HIS A 16 12.92 -5.57 41.82
C HIS A 16 13.13 -4.28 41.03
N LEU A 17 12.72 -4.27 39.76
CA LEU A 17 12.51 -3.04 38.99
C LEU A 17 10.99 -2.82 38.84
N THR A 18 10.46 -1.95 39.69
CA THR A 18 9.06 -1.53 39.68
C THR A 18 8.76 -0.69 38.44
N ALA A 19 7.89 -1.17 37.56
CA ALA A 19 7.46 -0.40 36.39
C ALA A 19 6.51 0.73 36.79
N THR A 20 6.89 1.98 36.52
CA THR A 20 6.02 3.17 36.66
C THR A 20 5.64 3.72 35.28
N SER A 21 4.37 3.65 34.93
CA SER A 21 3.86 4.08 33.62
C SER A 21 3.54 5.57 33.57
N THR A 22 4.35 6.37 32.87
CA THR A 22 4.02 7.76 32.47
C THR A 22 4.75 8.18 31.20
N ALA A 23 4.25 9.25 30.55
CA ALA A 23 4.80 9.96 29.37
C ALA A 23 4.55 9.35 27.98
N ILE A 24 3.40 9.70 27.41
CA ILE A 24 3.20 9.82 25.94
C ILE A 24 3.57 11.27 25.53
N LEU A 25 3.90 11.47 24.25
CA LEU A 25 4.30 12.74 23.58
C LEU A 25 5.73 13.25 23.86
N SER A 26 6.63 13.07 22.89
CA SER A 26 7.12 14.17 22.04
C SER A 26 8.25 13.72 21.10
N LEU A 27 8.01 13.69 19.78
CA LEU A 27 9.06 13.91 18.77
C LEU A 27 8.48 14.27 17.40
N ALA A 28 8.37 15.58 17.11
CA ALA A 28 7.76 16.08 15.88
C ALA A 28 8.47 17.32 15.30
N SER A 29 9.81 17.34 15.28
CA SER A 29 10.57 18.54 14.86
C SER A 29 12.02 18.28 14.39
N THR A 30 12.21 17.72 13.19
CA THR A 30 13.53 17.71 12.50
C THR A 30 13.38 17.83 10.97
N LEU A 31 13.28 19.07 10.48
CA LEU A 31 13.43 19.42 9.05
C LEU A 31 14.28 20.70 8.91
N PRO A 32 15.56 20.60 8.48
CA PRO A 32 16.35 21.78 8.15
C PRO A 32 15.90 22.44 6.84
N ARG A 33 15.71 23.76 6.86
CA ARG A 33 15.69 24.60 5.64
C ARG A 33 17.10 25.13 5.33
N ALA A 34 17.28 25.63 4.12
CA ALA A 34 18.60 25.86 3.54
C ALA A 34 19.23 27.24 3.84
N PHE A 35 20.50 27.20 4.27
CA PHE A 35 21.66 27.97 3.77
C PHE A 35 21.72 29.53 3.77
N VAL A 36 22.93 30.03 4.07
CA VAL A 36 23.50 31.40 3.85
C VAL A 36 23.32 32.49 4.93
N ALA A 37 24.25 32.46 5.91
CA ALA A 37 25.24 33.49 6.30
C ALA A 37 24.87 34.88 6.90
N GLY A 38 25.79 35.41 7.72
CA GLY A 38 25.76 36.74 8.37
C GLY A 38 25.76 36.67 9.92
N ALA A 39 26.74 36.07 10.60
CA ALA A 39 28.10 36.59 10.88
C ALA A 39 28.12 37.83 11.82
N GLY A 40 28.72 37.69 13.01
CA GLY A 40 28.93 38.79 13.97
C GLY A 40 28.76 38.38 15.44
N LEU A 41 29.86 38.03 16.13
CA LEU A 41 29.88 37.61 17.53
C LEU A 41 31.06 38.28 18.24
N GLN A 42 30.83 39.07 19.30
CA GLN A 42 31.82 39.36 20.34
C GLN A 42 31.19 40.03 21.57
N HIS A 43 31.91 40.04 22.70
CA HIS A 43 31.32 40.21 24.03
C HIS A 43 32.28 40.94 25.00
N ARG A 44 31.76 41.94 25.74
CA ARG A 44 32.31 42.56 26.98
C ARG A 44 33.66 43.33 26.95
N SER A 45 33.64 44.51 27.58
CA SER A 45 34.50 44.96 28.71
C SER A 45 33.87 46.27 29.27
N THR A 46 33.48 46.39 30.55
CA THR A 46 34.25 46.79 31.77
C THR A 46 34.93 48.17 31.64
N SER A 47 35.00 49.05 32.66
CA SER A 47 34.70 48.97 34.11
C SER A 47 34.46 50.40 34.67
N PHE A 48 34.03 50.55 35.94
CA PHE A 48 34.73 51.33 37.01
C PHE A 48 33.80 51.74 38.17
N LEU A 49 34.12 51.32 39.40
CA LEU A 49 34.50 52.16 40.55
C LEU A 49 34.54 51.33 41.85
N ALA A 50 35.24 51.82 42.87
CA ALA A 50 35.48 51.11 44.12
C ALA A 50 34.99 51.88 45.36
N ALA A 51 34.39 51.12 46.28
CA ALA A 51 34.56 51.20 47.75
C ALA A 51 34.14 52.49 48.52
N PRO A 52 33.67 52.37 49.78
CA PRO A 52 32.39 53.03 50.13
C PRO A 52 32.26 53.63 51.56
N ARG A 53 31.02 54.07 51.86
CA ARG A 53 30.34 54.27 53.19
C ARG A 53 30.43 55.64 53.88
N GLY A 54 29.24 56.13 54.27
CA GLY A 54 29.04 57.14 55.32
C GLY A 54 27.62 57.73 55.34
N ALA A 55 26.90 57.62 56.48
CA ALA A 55 25.64 58.30 56.84
C ALA A 55 24.37 58.09 55.94
N VAL A 56 23.21 58.69 56.27
CA VAL A 56 22.20 58.32 57.30
C VAL A 56 20.95 59.22 57.14
N ASP A 57 19.75 58.75 57.55
CA ASP A 57 18.47 59.49 57.70
C ASP A 57 17.80 60.10 56.43
N LEU A 58 16.51 60.49 56.41
CA LEU A 58 15.26 59.89 56.96
C LEU A 58 14.03 60.61 56.31
N GLY A 59 12.85 59.96 56.25
CA GLY A 59 11.56 60.68 56.39
C GLY A 59 10.52 60.62 55.26
N ALA A 60 9.27 60.34 55.68
CA ALA A 60 7.96 60.59 55.07
C ALA A 60 7.58 59.97 53.69
N MET A 61 6.29 59.83 53.32
CA MET A 61 5.07 59.20 53.92
C MET A 61 3.82 59.61 53.11
N ARG A 62 2.76 58.77 53.14
CA ARG A 62 1.37 58.99 52.63
C ARG A 62 1.22 59.03 51.08
N SER A 63 0.06 58.72 50.47
CA SER A 63 -1.27 58.39 51.00
C SER A 63 -2.02 57.30 50.18
N LEU A 64 -3.26 56.99 50.56
CA LEU A 64 -4.12 55.91 50.05
C LEU A 64 -5.24 56.37 49.07
N SER A 65 -5.71 55.40 48.26
CA SER A 65 -7.10 55.19 47.80
C SER A 65 -7.79 56.14 46.79
N THR A 66 -8.49 55.55 45.82
CA THR A 66 -9.94 55.79 45.52
C THR A 66 -10.46 54.73 44.51
N MET A 67 -11.78 54.71 44.22
CA MET A 67 -12.47 53.63 43.50
C MET A 67 -13.57 54.18 42.56
N ARG A 68 -14.10 53.37 41.62
CA ARG A 68 -15.23 53.65 40.67
C ARG A 68 -14.94 54.74 39.61
N SER A 69 -15.65 54.88 38.47
CA SER A 69 -16.68 54.10 37.71
C SER A 69 -16.83 54.74 36.31
N SER A 70 -17.38 54.14 35.23
CA SER A 70 -17.78 52.75 34.88
C SER A 70 -17.42 52.56 33.37
N THR A 71 -18.19 52.18 32.32
CA THR A 71 -19.55 51.68 32.04
C THR A 71 -19.59 51.10 30.60
N VAL A 72 -20.36 50.02 30.32
CA VAL A 72 -21.14 49.72 29.07
C VAL A 72 -21.67 48.26 29.14
N LEU A 73 -22.78 47.96 28.45
CA LEU A 73 -23.65 46.79 28.69
C LEU A 73 -23.68 45.73 27.54
N VAL A 74 -23.87 44.47 27.96
CA VAL A 74 -24.68 43.39 27.31
C VAL A 74 -24.34 42.93 25.88
N SER A 75 -23.91 41.66 25.73
CA SER A 75 -24.78 40.56 25.23
C SER A 75 -24.02 39.22 25.06
N PRO A 76 -24.55 38.06 25.48
CA PRO A 76 -23.92 36.74 25.29
C PRO A 76 -24.21 36.11 23.91
N LYS A 77 -23.28 35.30 23.40
CA LYS A 77 -23.46 34.47 22.17
C LYS A 77 -23.60 32.99 22.51
N PRO A 78 -24.70 32.30 22.14
CA PRO A 78 -24.85 30.86 22.30
C PRO A 78 -24.12 30.06 21.19
N SER A 79 -23.70 28.84 21.51
CA SER A 79 -22.91 27.97 20.62
C SER A 79 -23.72 26.86 19.94
N ILE A 80 -23.82 26.96 18.61
CA ILE A 80 -23.89 25.87 17.60
C ILE A 80 -24.36 24.48 18.12
N LEU A 81 -25.67 24.24 18.23
CA LEU A 81 -26.21 22.87 18.34
C LEU A 81 -27.67 22.66 17.84
N SER A 82 -28.27 23.63 17.14
CA SER A 82 -29.72 23.63 16.80
C SER A 82 -30.09 23.41 15.32
N ASN A 83 -29.14 23.47 14.37
CA ASN A 83 -29.44 23.51 12.93
C ASN A 83 -29.36 22.14 12.19
N LEU A 84 -29.93 21.07 12.76
CA LEU A 84 -30.00 19.75 12.08
C LEU A 84 -31.37 19.06 12.05
N VAL A 85 -32.45 19.71 12.49
CA VAL A 85 -33.82 19.15 12.45
C VAL A 85 -34.84 20.11 11.83
N ALA A 86 -34.59 20.59 10.60
CA ALA A 86 -35.59 21.26 9.77
C ALA A 86 -35.18 21.31 8.28
N LEU A 87 -35.65 20.34 7.47
CA LEU A 87 -36.11 20.48 6.07
C LEU A 87 -36.43 19.07 5.50
N ARG A 88 -37.68 18.60 5.59
CA ARG A 88 -38.12 17.30 5.04
C ARG A 88 -39.52 17.34 4.41
N SER A 89 -39.77 18.38 3.64
CA SER A 89 -40.99 18.67 2.87
C SER A 89 -40.65 19.83 1.92
N SER A 90 -41.18 20.00 0.70
CA SER A 90 -42.07 19.17 -0.13
C SER A 90 -41.64 19.32 -1.61
N PHE A 91 -41.90 18.33 -2.47
CA PHE A 91 -41.79 18.50 -3.93
C PHE A 91 -43.02 17.92 -4.65
N GLN A 92 -43.96 18.80 -5.00
CA GLN A 92 -45.02 18.50 -5.98
C GLN A 92 -44.59 18.99 -7.37
N PRO A 93 -44.75 18.19 -8.45
CA PRO A 93 -44.49 18.65 -9.80
C PRO A 93 -45.72 19.41 -10.35
N GLN A 94 -45.60 20.73 -10.54
CA GLN A 94 -46.71 21.51 -11.11
C GLN A 94 -46.85 21.23 -12.62
N GLN A 95 -47.97 20.64 -13.01
CA GLN A 95 -48.34 20.47 -14.42
C GLN A 95 -48.72 21.83 -15.04
N LYS A 96 -48.01 22.28 -16.08
CA LYS A 96 -48.53 23.31 -16.99
C LYS A 96 -49.21 22.67 -18.19
N ARG A 97 -50.54 22.59 -18.10
CA ARG A 97 -51.45 22.21 -19.18
C ARG A 97 -51.62 23.41 -20.13
N SER A 98 -50.97 23.38 -21.28
CA SER A 98 -51.32 24.26 -22.41
C SER A 98 -52.27 23.51 -23.34
N GLN A 99 -53.51 23.98 -23.46
CA GLN A 99 -54.40 23.54 -24.54
C GLN A 99 -53.97 24.20 -25.84
N SER A 100 -54.11 23.49 -26.96
CA SER A 100 -54.08 24.09 -28.29
C SER A 100 -54.98 23.28 -29.22
N THR A 101 -56.07 23.88 -29.67
CA THR A 101 -57.01 23.30 -30.63
C THR A 101 -56.61 23.70 -32.04
N ALA A 102 -56.30 22.73 -32.89
CA ALA A 102 -56.22 22.87 -34.34
C ALA A 102 -56.82 21.61 -34.98
N ALA A 103 -57.64 21.78 -36.01
CA ALA A 103 -58.41 20.69 -36.60
C ALA A 103 -57.58 19.79 -37.54
N ILE A 104 -58.09 18.58 -37.77
CA ILE A 104 -57.59 17.63 -38.76
C ILE A 104 -58.53 17.66 -39.97
N SER A 105 -57.97 17.64 -41.18
CA SER A 105 -58.64 17.13 -42.39
C SER A 105 -57.77 16.03 -43.02
N PRO A 106 -58.35 15.02 -43.69
CA PRO A 106 -57.68 13.73 -43.84
C PRO A 106 -57.11 13.46 -45.24
N SER A 107 -56.12 12.57 -45.30
CA SER A 107 -55.75 11.84 -46.52
C SER A 107 -55.21 10.44 -46.17
N THR A 108 -56.07 9.43 -46.39
CA THR A 108 -55.78 8.05 -46.84
C THR A 108 -54.68 7.21 -46.17
N ALA A 109 -55.07 6.00 -45.73
CA ALA A 109 -54.23 4.91 -45.20
C ALA A 109 -53.47 4.16 -46.35
N PRO A 110 -52.65 3.09 -46.17
CA PRO A 110 -52.76 2.05 -45.13
C PRO A 110 -51.46 1.64 -44.40
N ASP A 111 -51.65 0.76 -43.40
CA ASP A 111 -50.73 -0.17 -42.72
C ASP A 111 -49.23 0.14 -42.62
N ALA A 112 -48.82 0.45 -41.38
CA ALA A 112 -47.52 0.03 -40.84
C ALA A 112 -47.71 -0.45 -39.41
N THR A 113 -47.33 -1.71 -39.11
CA THR A 113 -47.47 -2.30 -37.78
C THR A 113 -46.55 -1.59 -36.76
N PRO A 114 -47.01 -1.31 -35.53
CA PRO A 114 -46.19 -0.67 -34.50
C PRO A 114 -45.22 -1.68 -33.87
N ILE A 115 -44.20 -2.09 -34.62
CA ILE A 115 -43.08 -2.89 -34.10
C ILE A 115 -42.34 -2.03 -33.07
N THR A 116 -42.70 -2.23 -31.79
CA THR A 116 -42.10 -1.54 -30.65
C THR A 116 -40.73 -2.16 -30.35
N ALA A 117 -39.78 -1.90 -31.26
CA ALA A 117 -38.41 -2.37 -31.16
C ALA A 117 -37.74 -1.77 -29.93
N SER A 118 -37.59 -2.58 -28.89
CA SER A 118 -36.95 -2.18 -27.64
C SER A 118 -35.44 -2.03 -27.84
N GLU A 119 -35.01 -0.81 -28.13
CA GLU A 119 -33.60 -0.38 -28.18
C GLU A 119 -32.77 -1.08 -27.08
N PRO A 120 -31.79 -1.95 -27.43
CA PRO A 120 -31.12 -2.83 -26.47
C PRO A 120 -30.19 -2.04 -25.56
N SER A 121 -30.78 -1.52 -24.47
CA SER A 121 -30.23 -0.49 -23.58
C SER A 121 -28.71 -0.62 -23.31
N SER A 122 -27.94 0.19 -24.03
CA SER A 122 -26.50 0.00 -24.21
C SER A 122 -25.69 0.18 -22.91
N THR A 123 -24.53 -0.48 -22.83
CA THR A 123 -23.61 -0.29 -21.69
C THR A 123 -22.96 1.09 -21.74
N PRO A 124 -22.77 1.79 -20.60
CA PRO A 124 -22.15 3.11 -20.61
C PRO A 124 -20.73 3.05 -21.16
N LEU A 125 -20.32 4.07 -21.92
CA LEU A 125 -18.95 4.13 -22.44
C LEU A 125 -17.91 4.35 -21.32
N ILE A 126 -18.31 4.96 -20.19
CA ILE A 126 -17.44 5.40 -19.10
C ILE A 126 -18.10 5.11 -17.74
N SER A 127 -17.31 4.59 -16.80
CA SER A 127 -17.75 4.21 -15.45
C SER A 127 -17.91 5.44 -14.53
N LYS A 128 -18.90 5.42 -13.63
CA LYS A 128 -19.15 6.51 -12.67
C LYS A 128 -18.02 6.65 -11.63
N PRO A 129 -17.73 7.87 -11.10
CA PRO A 129 -16.62 8.10 -10.19
C PRO A 129 -16.78 7.42 -8.82
N ILE A 130 -18.01 7.10 -8.40
CA ILE A 130 -18.28 6.31 -7.19
C ILE A 130 -17.61 4.92 -7.22
N VAL A 131 -17.48 4.32 -8.42
CA VAL A 131 -16.79 3.04 -8.61
C VAL A 131 -15.29 3.17 -8.30
N ALA A 132 -14.69 4.33 -8.61
CA ALA A 132 -13.29 4.59 -8.27
C ALA A 132 -13.10 4.82 -6.77
N LEU A 133 -13.99 5.59 -6.13
CA LEU A 133 -13.94 5.82 -4.67
C LEU A 133 -14.05 4.51 -3.89
N HIS A 134 -14.98 3.64 -4.29
CA HIS A 134 -15.17 2.33 -3.70
C HIS A 134 -13.93 1.41 -3.90
N LEU A 135 -13.34 1.40 -5.10
CA LEU A 135 -12.09 0.66 -5.35
C LEU A 135 -10.90 1.22 -4.54
N TYR A 136 -10.88 2.51 -4.19
CA TYR A 136 -9.86 3.05 -3.29
C TYR A 136 -10.07 2.62 -1.83
N ALA A 137 -11.32 2.60 -1.36
CA ALA A 137 -11.65 2.11 -0.02
C ALA A 137 -11.28 0.62 0.15
N LEU A 138 -11.56 -0.21 -0.87
CA LEU A 138 -11.17 -1.61 -0.86
C LEU A 138 -9.66 -1.82 -1.05
N ALA A 139 -8.99 -1.00 -1.87
CA ALA A 139 -7.52 -1.04 -1.93
C ALA A 139 -6.91 -0.72 -0.56
N PHE A 140 -7.42 0.29 0.15
CA PHE A 140 -6.99 0.58 1.53
C PHE A 140 -7.25 -0.60 2.48
N LEU A 141 -8.40 -1.27 2.36
CA LEU A 141 -8.72 -2.45 3.17
C LEU A 141 -7.80 -3.65 2.86
N VAL A 142 -7.40 -3.83 1.59
CA VAL A 142 -6.40 -4.84 1.18
C VAL A 142 -4.98 -4.44 1.63
N TYR A 143 -4.64 -3.15 1.69
CA TYR A 143 -3.39 -2.69 2.31
C TYR A 143 -3.38 -3.03 3.82
N ALA A 144 -4.48 -2.79 4.52
CA ALA A 144 -4.63 -3.12 5.93
C ALA A 144 -4.52 -4.63 6.19
N ILE A 145 -5.18 -5.50 5.41
CA ILE A 145 -5.07 -6.95 5.61
C ILE A 145 -3.67 -7.50 5.28
N VAL A 146 -2.93 -6.87 4.36
CA VAL A 146 -1.52 -7.21 4.13
C VAL A 146 -0.68 -6.91 5.37
N VAL A 147 -0.91 -5.77 6.04
CA VAL A 147 -0.21 -5.45 7.31
C VAL A 147 -0.60 -6.45 8.40
N VAL A 148 -1.91 -6.68 8.61
CA VAL A 148 -2.40 -7.64 9.61
C VAL A 148 -1.88 -9.05 9.34
N GLY A 149 -1.88 -9.53 8.09
CA GLY A 149 -1.35 -10.85 7.72
C GLY A 149 0.17 -10.98 7.89
N GLY A 150 0.92 -9.88 7.73
CA GLY A 150 2.32 -9.82 8.12
C GLY A 150 2.50 -10.06 9.61
N LEU A 151 1.70 -9.39 10.44
CA LEU A 151 1.67 -9.62 11.89
C LEU A 151 1.23 -11.06 12.23
N THR A 152 0.25 -11.64 11.51
CA THR A 152 -0.17 -13.04 11.68
C THR A 152 0.96 -14.03 11.39
N ARG A 153 1.78 -13.82 10.35
CA ARG A 153 2.99 -14.65 10.11
C ARG A 153 4.04 -14.44 11.21
N LEU A 154 4.34 -13.19 11.55
CA LEU A 154 5.43 -12.79 12.45
C LEU A 154 5.14 -13.12 13.94
N THR A 155 3.89 -13.40 14.29
CA THR A 155 3.47 -13.91 15.61
C THR A 155 3.21 -15.43 15.60
N GLU A 156 3.52 -16.09 14.49
CA GLU A 156 3.26 -17.52 14.23
C GLU A 156 1.79 -17.95 14.48
N SER A 157 0.84 -17.01 14.43
CA SER A 157 -0.57 -17.25 14.73
C SER A 157 -1.36 -17.92 13.60
N GLY A 158 -0.75 -18.14 12.44
CA GLY A 158 -1.41 -18.56 11.20
C GLY A 158 -2.05 -19.96 11.17
N LEU A 159 -1.92 -20.75 12.24
CA LEU A 159 -2.53 -22.08 12.38
C LEU A 159 -3.35 -22.25 13.68
N SER A 160 -3.54 -21.16 14.45
CA SER A 160 -4.23 -21.16 15.75
C SER A 160 -5.70 -21.61 15.69
N ILE A 161 -6.40 -21.32 14.58
CA ILE A 161 -7.81 -21.63 14.38
C ILE A 161 -7.93 -22.84 13.43
N THR A 162 -7.90 -24.05 14.00
CA THR A 162 -7.84 -25.30 13.21
C THR A 162 -9.05 -25.53 12.32
N GLU A 163 -10.23 -25.05 12.72
CA GLU A 163 -11.48 -25.27 12.02
C GLU A 163 -11.72 -24.32 10.83
N TRP A 164 -12.39 -24.85 9.80
CA TRP A 164 -12.91 -24.06 8.68
C TRP A 164 -14.43 -23.93 8.79
N ASN A 165 -14.89 -22.90 9.50
CA ASN A 165 -16.30 -22.55 9.56
C ASN A 165 -16.66 -21.45 8.52
N PRO A 166 -17.43 -21.77 7.46
CA PRO A 166 -17.82 -20.81 6.43
C PRO A 166 -18.94 -19.86 6.89
N GLY A 167 -19.09 -18.75 6.16
CA GLY A 167 -20.14 -17.76 6.41
C GLY A 167 -20.00 -17.04 7.76
N PHE A 168 -21.14 -16.67 8.36
CA PHE A 168 -21.19 -15.87 9.59
C PHE A 168 -20.83 -16.65 10.86
N LYS A 169 -21.01 -17.98 10.89
CA LYS A 169 -20.72 -18.81 12.07
C LYS A 169 -19.24 -18.67 12.48
N GLY A 170 -18.32 -18.85 11.54
CA GLY A 170 -16.88 -18.71 11.76
C GLY A 170 -16.37 -17.27 11.93
N MET A 171 -17.25 -16.28 12.10
CA MET A 171 -16.88 -14.90 12.49
C MET A 171 -17.19 -14.60 13.97
N ARG A 172 -17.89 -15.49 14.69
CA ARG A 172 -18.06 -15.35 16.14
C ARG A 172 -16.70 -15.47 16.83
N LEU A 173 -16.41 -14.54 17.73
CA LEU A 173 -15.27 -14.63 18.66
C LEU A 173 -15.72 -15.45 19.89
N PRO A 174 -14.86 -16.27 20.52
CA PRO A 174 -15.13 -16.88 21.81
C PRO A 174 -15.41 -15.79 22.87
N THR A 175 -16.49 -15.97 23.63
CA THR A 175 -17.06 -14.93 24.52
C THR A 175 -17.05 -15.32 26.00
N THR A 176 -17.16 -16.61 26.31
CA THR A 176 -17.08 -17.15 27.67
C THR A 176 -15.75 -17.87 27.89
N THR A 177 -15.38 -18.12 29.15
CA THR A 177 -14.21 -18.94 29.48
C THR A 177 -14.29 -20.33 28.85
N SER A 178 -15.47 -20.95 28.87
CA SER A 178 -15.71 -22.25 28.25
C SER A 178 -15.62 -22.24 26.71
N ASP A 179 -16.00 -21.14 26.04
CA ASP A 179 -15.75 -20.99 24.60
C ASP A 179 -14.23 -21.00 24.33
N TRP A 180 -13.46 -20.26 25.14
CA TRP A 180 -12.00 -20.16 25.01
C TRP A 180 -11.27 -21.47 25.33
N GLU A 181 -11.70 -22.20 26.36
CA GLU A 181 -11.18 -23.52 26.72
C GLU A 181 -11.46 -24.55 25.61
N ALA A 182 -12.64 -24.52 24.98
CA ALA A 182 -12.98 -25.41 23.88
C ALA A 182 -12.12 -25.16 22.62
N GLU A 183 -11.82 -23.90 22.26
CA GLU A 183 -10.87 -23.62 21.17
C GLU A 183 -9.43 -23.98 21.54
N TRP A 184 -9.04 -23.77 22.81
CA TRP A 184 -7.72 -24.14 23.33
C TRP A 184 -7.50 -25.66 23.31
N ASP A 185 -8.51 -26.45 23.66
CA ASP A 185 -8.47 -27.91 23.59
C ASP A 185 -8.38 -28.44 22.16
N LYS A 186 -8.97 -27.76 21.17
CA LYS A 186 -8.69 -28.05 19.74
C LYS A 186 -7.24 -27.74 19.39
N TYR A 187 -6.70 -26.61 19.84
CA TYR A 187 -5.33 -26.21 19.54
C TYR A 187 -4.29 -27.16 20.16
N LYS A 188 -4.49 -27.63 21.40
CA LYS A 188 -3.65 -28.65 22.05
C LYS A 188 -3.49 -29.94 21.25
N GLN A 189 -4.45 -30.28 20.40
CA GLN A 189 -4.41 -31.47 19.56
C GLN A 189 -3.48 -31.31 18.34
N THR A 190 -3.16 -30.07 17.94
CA THR A 190 -2.30 -29.80 16.77
C THR A 190 -0.85 -30.26 16.99
N PRO A 191 -0.10 -30.52 15.90
CA PRO A 191 1.36 -30.67 15.98
C PRO A 191 2.05 -29.38 16.44
N GLU A 192 1.51 -28.20 16.13
CA GLU A 192 2.10 -26.90 16.48
C GLU A 192 2.16 -26.68 17.99
N PHE A 193 1.06 -26.96 18.71
CA PHE A 193 1.09 -26.97 20.17
C PHE A 193 2.05 -28.02 20.72
N LYS A 194 2.02 -29.25 20.18
CA LYS A 194 2.82 -30.37 20.72
C LYS A 194 4.33 -30.18 20.54
N LEU A 195 4.77 -29.61 19.41
CA LEU A 195 6.18 -29.49 19.03
C LEU A 195 6.79 -28.12 19.38
N LEU A 196 6.03 -27.04 19.28
CA LEU A 196 6.54 -25.67 19.45
C LEU A 196 5.96 -24.99 20.70
N ASN A 197 4.63 -24.96 20.82
CA ASN A 197 3.92 -24.11 21.80
C ASN A 197 3.51 -24.85 23.08
N SER A 198 4.14 -25.97 23.45
CA SER A 198 3.70 -26.87 24.52
C SER A 198 3.76 -26.29 25.94
N LYS A 199 4.42 -25.13 26.10
CA LYS A 199 4.55 -24.36 27.36
C LYS A 199 3.68 -23.09 27.38
N MET A 200 2.90 -22.85 26.33
CA MET A 200 2.10 -21.63 26.14
C MET A 200 0.90 -21.59 27.10
N SER A 201 0.54 -20.40 27.59
CA SER A 201 -0.64 -20.21 28.45
C SER A 201 -1.92 -19.92 27.64
N LEU A 202 -3.08 -19.95 28.31
CA LEU A 202 -4.36 -19.59 27.70
C LEU A 202 -4.43 -18.10 27.27
N ASP A 203 -3.66 -17.20 27.88
CA ASP A 203 -3.64 -15.77 27.51
C ASP A 203 -2.69 -15.48 26.35
N ASP A 204 -1.60 -16.24 26.23
CA ASP A 204 -0.78 -16.27 25.02
C ASP A 204 -1.60 -16.81 23.83
N PHE A 205 -2.40 -17.86 24.06
CA PHE A 205 -3.31 -18.42 23.05
C PHE A 205 -4.34 -17.40 22.55
N LYS A 206 -5.02 -16.68 23.47
CA LYS A 206 -5.93 -15.58 23.11
C LYS A 206 -5.24 -14.55 22.22
N SER A 207 -3.96 -14.27 22.49
CA SER A 207 -3.17 -13.29 21.73
C SER A 207 -2.88 -13.74 20.30
N ILE A 208 -2.49 -15.00 20.08
CA ILE A 208 -2.32 -15.54 18.71
C ILE A 208 -3.67 -15.70 17.99
N TYR A 209 -4.69 -16.25 18.67
CA TYR A 209 -6.03 -16.43 18.12
C TYR A 209 -6.62 -15.10 17.62
N MET A 210 -6.42 -14.00 18.34
CA MET A 210 -6.93 -12.68 17.97
C MET A 210 -6.35 -12.18 16.64
N TRP A 211 -5.06 -12.42 16.37
CA TRP A 211 -4.42 -12.03 15.11
C TRP A 211 -4.96 -12.83 13.93
N GLU A 212 -5.14 -14.14 14.08
CA GLU A 212 -5.68 -14.97 13.00
C GLU A 212 -7.18 -14.73 12.78
N TRP A 213 -7.98 -14.61 13.86
CA TRP A 213 -9.39 -14.24 13.79
C TRP A 213 -9.57 -12.89 13.09
N GLY A 214 -8.80 -11.88 13.49
CA GLY A 214 -8.82 -10.56 12.89
C GLY A 214 -8.49 -10.59 11.40
N HIS A 215 -7.45 -11.34 11.01
CA HIS A 215 -7.09 -11.54 9.60
C HIS A 215 -8.22 -12.25 8.81
N ARG A 216 -8.74 -13.38 9.31
CA ARG A 216 -9.83 -14.16 8.68
C ARG A 216 -11.11 -13.33 8.52
N VAL A 217 -11.52 -12.59 9.55
CA VAL A 217 -12.72 -11.72 9.52
C VAL A 217 -12.52 -10.57 8.52
N LEU A 218 -11.36 -9.90 8.55
CA LEU A 218 -11.06 -8.82 7.60
C LEU A 218 -11.09 -9.32 6.14
N GLY A 219 -10.60 -10.53 5.88
CA GLY A 219 -10.65 -11.17 4.55
C GLY A 219 -12.09 -11.42 4.07
N ARG A 220 -12.95 -11.94 4.95
CA ARG A 220 -14.39 -12.12 4.66
C ARG A 220 -15.08 -10.79 4.39
N VAL A 221 -14.78 -9.75 5.18
CA VAL A 221 -15.32 -8.39 5.00
C VAL A 221 -14.89 -7.81 3.64
N ILE A 222 -13.62 -7.95 3.24
CA ILE A 222 -13.15 -7.54 1.90
C ILE A 222 -13.93 -8.26 0.79
N GLY A 223 -14.15 -9.57 0.92
CA GLY A 223 -14.91 -10.36 -0.04
C GLY A 223 -16.34 -9.85 -0.24
N VAL A 224 -17.10 -9.72 0.85
CA VAL A 224 -18.48 -9.23 0.81
C VAL A 224 -18.54 -7.77 0.32
N ALA A 225 -17.65 -6.92 0.82
CA ALA A 225 -17.59 -5.50 0.48
C ALA A 225 -17.14 -5.25 -0.97
N PHE A 226 -16.43 -6.18 -1.62
CA PHE A 226 -16.21 -6.13 -3.07
C PHE A 226 -17.40 -6.67 -3.86
N VAL A 227 -17.88 -7.88 -3.55
CA VAL A 227 -18.81 -8.61 -4.42
C VAL A 227 -20.17 -7.91 -4.51
N LEU A 228 -20.78 -7.49 -3.39
CA LEU A 228 -22.12 -6.91 -3.42
C LEU A 228 -22.15 -5.56 -4.19
N PRO A 229 -21.25 -4.58 -3.95
CA PRO A 229 -21.26 -3.33 -4.69
C PRO A 229 -20.78 -3.49 -6.13
N ALA A 230 -19.82 -4.40 -6.42
CA ALA A 230 -19.41 -4.69 -7.79
C ALA A 230 -20.59 -5.25 -8.62
N ALA A 231 -21.34 -6.21 -8.08
CA ALA A 231 -22.55 -6.74 -8.71
C ALA A 231 -23.59 -5.62 -8.94
N PHE A 232 -23.86 -4.81 -7.92
CA PHE A 232 -24.79 -3.66 -8.01
C PHE A 232 -24.36 -2.64 -9.08
N PHE A 233 -23.08 -2.27 -9.17
CA PHE A 233 -22.60 -1.35 -10.20
C PHE A 233 -22.70 -1.94 -11.61
N VAL A 234 -22.53 -3.26 -11.75
CA VAL A 234 -22.64 -3.98 -13.03
C VAL A 234 -24.10 -4.07 -13.49
N THR A 235 -25.04 -4.43 -12.61
CA THR A 235 -26.49 -4.54 -12.92
C THR A 235 -27.12 -3.18 -13.16
N ARG A 236 -26.81 -2.16 -12.33
CA ARG A 236 -27.27 -0.77 -12.51
C ARG A 236 -26.65 -0.06 -13.73
N LYS A 237 -25.82 -0.75 -14.54
CA LYS A 237 -25.10 -0.20 -15.71
C LYS A 237 -24.32 1.09 -15.36
N TRP A 238 -23.58 1.09 -14.25
CA TRP A 238 -22.68 2.19 -13.84
C TRP A 238 -21.22 1.97 -14.24
N VAL A 239 -20.93 0.82 -14.87
CA VAL A 239 -19.58 0.34 -15.21
C VAL A 239 -19.51 0.08 -16.71
N GLY A 240 -18.56 0.72 -17.40
CA GLY A 240 -18.33 0.48 -18.82
C GLY A 240 -17.63 -0.85 -19.10
N GLN A 241 -17.81 -1.40 -20.29
CA GLN A 241 -17.44 -2.78 -20.63
C GLN A 241 -15.98 -3.15 -20.30
N ARG A 242 -15.02 -2.23 -20.49
CA ARG A 242 -13.60 -2.46 -20.13
C ARG A 242 -13.34 -2.48 -18.62
N THR A 243 -14.17 -1.82 -17.82
CA THR A 243 -14.09 -1.88 -16.35
C THR A 243 -14.81 -3.13 -15.82
N ARG A 244 -15.87 -3.61 -16.48
CA ARG A 244 -16.57 -4.86 -16.11
C ARG A 244 -15.60 -6.05 -16.05
N TRP A 245 -14.83 -6.28 -17.12
CA TRP A 245 -13.82 -7.34 -17.17
C TRP A 245 -12.71 -7.20 -16.12
N LYS A 246 -12.35 -5.96 -15.74
CA LYS A 246 -11.41 -5.71 -14.64
C LYS A 246 -11.99 -6.04 -13.28
N LEU A 247 -13.26 -5.72 -13.03
CA LEU A 247 -13.95 -6.11 -11.80
C LEU A 247 -14.08 -7.63 -11.69
N LEU A 248 -14.36 -8.33 -12.80
CA LEU A 248 -14.36 -9.79 -12.83
C LEU A 248 -12.98 -10.37 -12.48
N ALA A 249 -11.90 -9.88 -13.11
CA ALA A 249 -10.55 -10.34 -12.81
C ALA A 249 -10.14 -10.09 -11.33
N ILE A 250 -10.56 -8.96 -10.75
CA ILE A 250 -10.36 -8.68 -9.32
C ILE A 250 -11.21 -9.63 -8.45
N ALA A 251 -12.46 -9.93 -8.83
CA ALA A 251 -13.31 -10.90 -8.15
C ALA A 251 -12.67 -12.30 -8.12
N THR A 252 -12.16 -12.77 -9.27
CA THR A 252 -11.44 -14.04 -9.39
C THR A 252 -10.19 -14.04 -8.49
N GLY A 253 -9.43 -12.95 -8.45
CA GLY A 253 -8.28 -12.82 -7.56
C GLY A 253 -8.65 -12.88 -6.07
N ILE A 254 -9.76 -12.27 -5.65
CA ILE A 254 -10.27 -12.36 -4.26
C ILE A 254 -10.77 -13.78 -3.94
N GLY A 255 -11.46 -14.43 -4.87
CA GLY A 255 -11.85 -15.84 -4.70
C GLY A 255 -10.64 -16.77 -4.56
N PHE A 256 -9.61 -16.56 -5.39
CA PHE A 256 -8.35 -17.32 -5.31
C PHE A 256 -7.55 -17.02 -4.03
N GLN A 257 -7.65 -15.80 -3.48
CA GLN A 257 -7.11 -15.49 -2.15
C GLN A 257 -7.77 -16.29 -1.03
N GLY A 258 -9.11 -16.41 -1.05
CA GLY A 258 -9.85 -17.25 -0.10
C GLY A 258 -9.46 -18.73 -0.22
N PHE A 259 -9.31 -19.24 -1.44
CA PHE A 259 -8.80 -20.58 -1.72
C PHE A 259 -7.38 -20.80 -1.18
N LEU A 260 -6.44 -19.87 -1.47
CA LEU A 260 -5.07 -19.97 -0.99
C LEU A 260 -4.99 -19.92 0.54
N GLY A 261 -5.79 -19.07 1.21
CA GLY A 261 -5.85 -19.02 2.67
C GLY A 261 -6.33 -20.34 3.29
N TRP A 262 -7.41 -20.92 2.75
CA TRP A 262 -7.88 -22.26 3.16
C TRP A 262 -6.80 -23.33 2.92
N PHE A 263 -6.12 -23.30 1.77
CA PHE A 263 -5.08 -24.25 1.43
C PHE A 263 -3.88 -24.13 2.37
N MET A 264 -3.45 -22.92 2.72
CA MET A 264 -2.37 -22.67 3.68
C MET A 264 -2.66 -23.32 5.03
N VAL A 265 -3.84 -23.06 5.63
CA VAL A 265 -4.22 -23.64 6.93
C VAL A 265 -4.32 -25.16 6.84
N LYS A 266 -5.10 -25.69 5.89
CA LYS A 266 -5.29 -27.14 5.75
C LYS A 266 -3.96 -27.89 5.58
N SER A 267 -3.00 -27.31 4.86
CA SER A 267 -1.73 -27.95 4.54
C SER A 267 -0.55 -27.58 5.47
N GLY A 268 -0.80 -26.79 6.52
CA GLY A 268 0.13 -26.58 7.64
C GLY A 268 -0.17 -27.52 8.82
N LEU A 269 -1.44 -27.92 8.99
CA LEU A 269 -1.87 -28.84 10.05
C LEU A 269 -1.62 -30.33 9.71
N THR A 270 -1.37 -30.67 8.45
CA THR A 270 -1.07 -32.04 8.00
C THR A 270 0.43 -32.34 8.07
N VAL A 271 0.81 -33.33 8.88
CA VAL A 271 2.13 -33.98 8.80
C VAL A 271 2.28 -34.59 7.39
N PRO A 272 3.43 -34.46 6.71
CA PRO A 272 3.68 -35.13 5.44
C PRO A 272 3.71 -36.65 5.59
N GLU A 273 2.81 -37.35 4.90
CA GLU A 273 2.91 -38.81 4.76
C GLU A 273 4.15 -39.15 3.91
N GLY A 274 5.12 -39.87 4.50
CA GLY A 274 6.23 -40.48 3.77
C GLY A 274 7.62 -39.83 3.89
N SER A 275 8.03 -39.39 5.08
CA SER A 275 9.46 -39.18 5.40
C SER A 275 10.19 -40.45 5.88
N ALA A 276 9.45 -41.44 6.40
CA ALA A 276 9.99 -42.73 6.82
C ALA A 276 10.64 -43.46 5.61
N GLY A 277 11.96 -43.62 5.65
CA GLY A 277 12.73 -44.33 4.61
C GLY A 277 13.16 -43.51 3.39
N ARG A 278 13.09 -42.17 3.41
CA ARG A 278 13.60 -41.31 2.30
C ARG A 278 14.55 -40.17 2.70
N ALA A 279 15.05 -40.19 3.94
CA ALA A 279 16.19 -39.36 4.31
C ALA A 279 17.47 -39.88 3.62
N LYS A 280 17.79 -39.34 2.43
CA LYS A 280 19.15 -39.40 1.87
C LYS A 280 20.08 -38.76 2.90
N MET A 281 21.20 -39.42 3.23
CA MET A 281 22.18 -38.92 4.20
C MET A 281 23.36 -38.28 3.46
N VAL A 282 24.00 -37.29 4.08
CA VAL A 282 25.31 -36.74 3.68
C VAL A 282 26.18 -36.66 4.92
N ASP A 283 27.44 -37.06 4.75
CA ASP A 283 28.45 -37.02 5.78
C ASP A 283 29.06 -35.61 5.85
N VAL A 284 28.99 -34.98 7.02
CA VAL A 284 29.48 -33.62 7.27
C VAL A 284 30.64 -33.67 8.27
N PRO A 285 31.77 -32.99 8.03
CA PRO A 285 32.88 -32.93 9.00
C PRO A 285 32.44 -32.34 10.34
N VAL A 286 32.93 -32.92 11.45
CA VAL A 286 32.60 -32.49 12.82
C VAL A 286 33.39 -31.22 13.17
N GLY A 287 32.82 -30.07 12.82
CA GLY A 287 33.40 -28.74 13.07
C GLY A 287 33.43 -28.32 14.54
N GLY A 288 34.32 -28.93 15.33
CA GLY A 288 34.55 -28.57 16.74
C GLY A 288 35.71 -27.59 16.93
N TYR A 289 35.46 -26.45 17.58
CA TYR A 289 36.53 -25.55 18.09
C TYR A 289 37.21 -26.16 19.34
N ALA A 290 37.97 -27.24 19.16
CA ALA A 290 39.07 -27.76 19.98
C ALA A 290 39.29 -29.26 19.71
N ARG A 291 40.57 -29.66 19.61
CA ARG A 291 41.07 -31.06 19.52
C ARG A 291 40.54 -31.93 18.37
N ALA A 292 41.28 -31.87 17.26
CA ALA A 292 42.02 -33.03 16.73
C ALA A 292 41.31 -34.40 16.65
N ASP A 293 40.38 -34.52 15.70
CA ASP A 293 40.14 -35.74 14.90
C ASP A 293 39.73 -35.28 13.49
N ALA A 294 40.70 -35.16 12.57
CA ALA A 294 40.53 -34.40 11.33
C ALA A 294 39.58 -35.03 10.29
N ASP A 295 39.43 -36.36 10.33
CA ASP A 295 38.58 -37.13 9.42
C ASP A 295 37.21 -37.51 10.04
N ALA A 296 36.88 -36.98 11.22
CA ALA A 296 35.61 -37.27 11.87
C ALA A 296 34.43 -36.65 11.10
N THR A 297 33.60 -37.49 10.48
CA THR A 297 32.35 -37.09 9.81
C THR A 297 31.13 -37.62 10.57
N THR A 298 30.03 -36.86 10.52
CA THR A 298 28.72 -37.27 11.03
C THR A 298 27.71 -37.29 9.89
N SER A 299 27.01 -38.42 9.72
CA SER A 299 25.95 -38.54 8.73
C SER A 299 24.69 -37.79 9.18
N VAL A 300 24.21 -36.87 8.35
CA VAL A 300 22.99 -36.08 8.60
C VAL A 300 22.02 -36.10 7.41
N PRO A 301 20.69 -36.00 7.62
CA PRO A 301 19.70 -36.01 6.54
C PRO A 301 19.83 -34.80 5.58
N THR A 302 19.87 -35.06 4.27
CA THR A 302 19.82 -34.02 3.19
C THR A 302 18.42 -33.46 2.96
N SER A 303 17.59 -33.37 3.99
CA SER A 303 16.23 -32.83 3.87
C SER A 303 15.68 -32.26 5.18
N SER A 304 16.54 -31.59 5.95
CA SER A 304 16.13 -30.71 7.06
C SER A 304 16.75 -29.33 6.84
N ALA A 305 15.92 -28.33 6.51
CA ALA A 305 16.35 -26.95 6.23
C ALA A 305 16.69 -26.18 7.52
N GLN A 306 17.62 -26.71 8.31
CA GLN A 306 18.14 -26.20 9.59
C GLN A 306 19.35 -27.07 10.02
N THR A 307 20.57 -26.76 9.56
CA THR A 307 21.78 -27.50 10.01
C THR A 307 22.46 -26.81 11.20
N LEU A 308 21.69 -26.65 12.28
CA LEU A 308 22.18 -26.34 13.63
C LEU A 308 21.50 -27.21 14.70
N VAL A 309 20.61 -28.13 14.31
CA VAL A 309 19.92 -29.07 15.21
C VAL A 309 19.95 -30.45 14.57
N ALA A 310 20.70 -31.38 15.16
CA ALA A 310 20.59 -32.79 14.82
C ALA A 310 19.31 -33.38 15.43
N ALA A 311 18.59 -34.22 14.67
CA ALA A 311 17.42 -34.98 15.11
C ALA A 311 16.29 -34.14 15.78
N ALA A 312 15.59 -33.32 14.98
CA ALA A 312 14.28 -32.78 15.33
C ALA A 312 13.31 -32.92 14.14
N ASP A 313 12.03 -33.19 14.45
CA ASP A 313 11.01 -33.54 13.46
C ASP A 313 10.56 -32.39 12.54
N TRP A 314 9.75 -32.76 11.54
CA TRP A 314 9.04 -31.82 10.66
C TRP A 314 8.38 -30.69 11.46
N THR A 315 8.67 -29.44 11.10
CA THR A 315 8.09 -28.26 11.74
C THR A 315 6.72 -27.93 11.14
N PRO A 316 5.64 -27.85 11.95
CA PRO A 316 4.29 -27.55 11.48
C PRO A 316 4.15 -26.07 11.14
N ARG A 317 4.46 -25.71 9.88
CA ARG A 317 4.36 -24.34 9.37
C ARG A 317 3.90 -24.30 7.92
N VAL A 318 3.30 -23.18 7.53
CA VAL A 318 2.89 -22.94 6.15
C VAL A 318 4.13 -22.78 5.26
N SER A 319 4.24 -23.60 4.21
CA SER A 319 5.34 -23.51 3.23
C SER A 319 5.51 -22.09 2.67
N HIS A 320 6.76 -21.59 2.65
CA HIS A 320 7.16 -20.30 2.09
C HIS A 320 6.62 -20.06 0.67
N PHE A 321 6.53 -21.09 -0.18
CA PHE A 321 5.92 -20.97 -1.51
C PHE A 321 4.43 -20.62 -1.44
N ARG A 322 3.67 -21.23 -0.51
CA ARG A 322 2.24 -20.95 -0.33
C ARG A 322 2.05 -19.54 0.23
N LEU A 323 2.86 -19.15 1.22
CA LEU A 323 2.89 -17.80 1.78
C LEU A 323 3.20 -16.73 0.72
N ALA A 324 4.26 -16.93 -0.06
CA ALA A 324 4.65 -16.00 -1.13
C ALA A 324 3.61 -15.91 -2.25
N MET A 325 2.99 -17.02 -2.67
CA MET A 325 1.88 -16.99 -3.63
C MET A 325 0.64 -16.25 -3.08
N HIS A 326 0.33 -16.43 -1.79
CA HIS A 326 -0.79 -15.72 -1.16
C HIS A 326 -0.52 -14.21 -1.06
N MET A 327 0.64 -13.80 -0.54
CA MET A 327 1.06 -12.40 -0.46
C MET A 327 1.17 -11.76 -1.86
N GLY A 328 1.73 -12.45 -2.84
CA GLY A 328 1.83 -11.98 -4.21
C GLY A 328 0.49 -11.78 -4.90
N THR A 329 -0.45 -12.69 -4.66
CA THR A 329 -1.83 -12.55 -5.15
C THR A 329 -2.53 -11.37 -4.46
N ALA A 330 -2.33 -11.17 -3.15
CA ALA A 330 -2.83 -10.00 -2.43
C ALA A 330 -2.33 -8.67 -3.04
N PHE A 331 -1.02 -8.61 -3.32
CA PHE A 331 -0.39 -7.47 -3.99
C PHE A 331 -0.97 -7.24 -5.39
N LEU A 332 -1.14 -8.28 -6.20
CA LEU A 332 -1.73 -8.15 -7.55
C LEU A 332 -3.19 -7.67 -7.50
N VAL A 333 -4.00 -8.17 -6.55
CA VAL A 333 -5.37 -7.71 -6.30
C VAL A 333 -5.39 -6.22 -5.89
N TYR A 334 -4.54 -5.82 -4.94
CA TYR A 334 -4.38 -4.43 -4.52
C TYR A 334 -4.03 -3.50 -5.68
N LEU A 335 -2.99 -3.84 -6.46
CA LEU A 335 -2.52 -3.03 -7.57
C LEU A 335 -3.56 -2.97 -8.70
N ALA A 336 -4.32 -4.04 -8.93
CA ALA A 336 -5.43 -4.07 -9.88
C ALA A 336 -6.59 -3.16 -9.45
N MET A 337 -6.97 -3.15 -8.17
CA MET A 337 -7.95 -2.21 -7.61
C MET A 337 -7.49 -0.76 -7.76
N LEU A 338 -6.29 -0.44 -7.26
CA LEU A 338 -5.72 0.92 -7.28
C LEU A 338 -5.58 1.47 -8.71
N HIS A 339 -5.00 0.69 -9.62
CA HIS A 339 -4.87 1.06 -11.04
C HIS A 339 -6.24 1.24 -11.71
N THR A 340 -7.24 0.42 -11.35
CA THR A 340 -8.58 0.51 -11.95
C THR A 340 -9.37 1.70 -11.42
N GLY A 341 -9.30 2.01 -10.12
CA GLY A 341 -9.86 3.24 -9.55
C GLY A 341 -9.24 4.49 -10.18
N LEU A 342 -7.90 4.54 -10.25
CA LEU A 342 -7.17 5.63 -10.89
C LEU A 342 -7.54 5.78 -12.37
N ALA A 343 -7.71 4.67 -13.10
CA ALA A 343 -8.12 4.71 -14.51
C ALA A 343 -9.55 5.22 -14.68
N VAL A 344 -10.51 4.77 -13.87
CA VAL A 344 -11.91 5.24 -13.90
C VAL A 344 -12.00 6.72 -13.55
N GLN A 345 -11.32 7.17 -12.49
CA GLN A 345 -11.34 8.57 -12.08
C GLN A 345 -10.67 9.49 -13.12
N ARG A 346 -9.59 9.02 -13.78
CA ARG A 346 -8.93 9.72 -14.89
C ARG A 346 -9.83 9.84 -16.12
N ASP A 347 -10.46 8.74 -16.53
CA ASP A 347 -11.29 8.68 -17.73
C ASP A 347 -12.58 9.50 -17.56
N TYR A 348 -13.18 9.48 -16.37
CA TYR A 348 -14.34 10.34 -16.05
C TYR A 348 -13.98 11.84 -16.08
N LYS A 349 -12.84 12.24 -15.49
CA LYS A 349 -12.35 13.63 -15.50
C LYS A 349 -12.03 14.12 -16.92
N ALA A 350 -11.38 13.28 -17.74
CA ALA A 350 -11.12 13.55 -19.15
C ALA A 350 -12.41 13.75 -19.97
N ALA A 351 -13.42 12.90 -19.75
CA ALA A 351 -14.68 12.95 -20.47
C ALA A 351 -15.57 14.16 -20.14
N THR A 352 -15.53 14.60 -18.88
CA THR A 352 -16.35 15.71 -18.36
C THR A 352 -15.61 17.04 -18.36
N LEU A 353 -14.34 17.07 -18.77
CA LEU A 353 -13.43 18.22 -18.65
C LEU A 353 -13.33 18.77 -17.20
N THR A 354 -13.47 17.91 -16.19
CA THR A 354 -13.50 18.31 -14.77
C THR A 354 -12.16 18.09 -14.05
N GLY A 355 -11.85 19.01 -13.13
CA GLY A 355 -10.72 18.86 -12.20
C GLY A 355 -9.34 18.97 -12.86
N SER A 356 -8.54 17.91 -12.73
CA SER A 356 -7.14 17.86 -13.17
C SER A 356 -6.73 16.42 -13.53
N ILE A 357 -5.90 16.31 -14.58
CA ILE A 357 -5.43 15.07 -15.21
C ILE A 357 -3.90 15.13 -15.25
N SER A 358 -3.23 14.20 -14.57
CA SER A 358 -1.76 14.21 -14.38
C SER A 358 -1.18 15.54 -13.83
N GLY A 359 -2.00 16.33 -13.13
CA GLY A 359 -1.64 17.67 -12.62
C GLY A 359 -2.20 18.83 -13.46
N ILE A 360 -2.47 18.61 -14.76
CA ILE A 360 -2.94 19.66 -15.68
C ILE A 360 -4.47 19.83 -15.60
N ARG A 361 -4.94 21.07 -15.46
CA ARG A 361 -6.36 21.45 -15.42
C ARG A 361 -6.96 21.47 -16.83
N ALA A 362 -7.18 20.30 -17.43
CA ALA A 362 -7.77 20.14 -18.77
C ALA A 362 -9.28 20.45 -18.80
N ARG A 363 -9.65 21.72 -18.56
CA ARG A 363 -11.03 22.24 -18.62
C ARG A 363 -11.52 22.58 -20.03
N THR A 364 -10.62 22.58 -21.01
CA THR A 364 -10.93 22.89 -22.42
C THR A 364 -10.51 21.74 -23.33
N GLN A 365 -11.19 21.58 -24.46
CA GLN A 365 -10.88 20.53 -25.43
C GLN A 365 -9.46 20.65 -25.99
N ALA A 366 -8.97 21.89 -26.20
CA ALA A 366 -7.59 22.14 -26.65
C ALA A 366 -6.55 21.65 -25.62
N ALA A 367 -6.73 21.95 -24.34
CA ALA A 367 -5.84 21.46 -23.29
C ALA A 367 -5.91 19.93 -23.13
N LEU A 368 -7.07 19.31 -23.40
CA LEU A 368 -7.22 17.85 -23.39
C LEU A 368 -6.51 17.18 -24.58
N SER A 369 -6.66 17.72 -25.80
CA SER A 369 -6.04 17.16 -27.01
C SER A 369 -4.51 17.32 -27.00
N GLN A 370 -4.00 18.46 -26.58
CA GLN A 370 -2.58 18.72 -26.34
C GLN A 370 -1.99 17.80 -25.27
N LEU A 371 -2.68 17.58 -24.15
CA LEU A 371 -2.27 16.61 -23.13
C LEU A 371 -2.26 15.18 -23.69
N ALA A 372 -3.25 14.81 -24.51
CA ALA A 372 -3.27 13.52 -25.19
C ALA A 372 -2.09 13.37 -26.16
N ASN A 373 -1.77 14.40 -26.96
CA ASN A 373 -0.62 14.43 -27.87
C ASN A 373 0.70 14.29 -27.11
N THR A 374 0.87 15.04 -26.01
CA THR A 374 2.05 14.94 -25.14
C THR A 374 2.21 13.52 -24.58
N LEU A 375 1.12 12.91 -24.06
CA LEU A 375 1.11 11.52 -23.57
C LEU A 375 1.24 10.46 -24.68
N ASN A 376 1.11 10.85 -25.95
CA ASN A 376 1.33 9.98 -27.11
C ASN A 376 2.76 10.07 -27.66
N HIS A 377 3.55 11.08 -27.28
CA HIS A 377 4.91 11.28 -27.76
C HIS A 377 5.81 10.05 -27.48
N PRO A 378 6.60 9.56 -28.45
CA PRO A 378 7.32 8.28 -28.33
C PRO A 378 8.27 8.21 -27.13
N LEU A 379 8.93 9.30 -26.76
CA LEU A 379 9.78 9.35 -25.55
C LEU A 379 8.97 9.11 -24.27
N LEU A 380 7.77 9.68 -24.16
CA LEU A 380 6.87 9.49 -23.03
C LEU A 380 6.25 8.08 -23.02
N ARG A 381 5.95 7.51 -24.20
CA ARG A 381 5.53 6.10 -24.31
C ARG A 381 6.64 5.14 -23.90
N SER A 382 7.90 5.41 -24.27
CA SER A 382 9.04 4.60 -23.87
C SER A 382 9.30 4.70 -22.36
N HIS A 383 9.23 5.91 -21.80
CA HIS A 383 9.30 6.13 -20.35
C HIS A 383 8.17 5.42 -19.60
N SER A 384 6.94 5.44 -20.11
CA SER A 384 5.79 4.70 -19.56
C SER A 384 5.96 3.18 -19.58
N ARG A 385 6.61 2.62 -20.61
CA ARG A 385 7.01 1.19 -20.62
C ARG A 385 8.04 0.92 -19.52
N LEU A 386 9.08 1.76 -19.42
CA LEU A 386 10.10 1.62 -18.38
C LEU A 386 9.52 1.72 -16.96
N THR A 387 8.52 2.58 -16.71
CA THR A 387 7.85 2.65 -15.39
C THR A 387 7.22 1.31 -15.00
N LYS A 388 6.69 0.54 -15.95
CA LYS A 388 6.14 -0.79 -15.70
C LYS A 388 7.23 -1.82 -15.41
N VAL A 389 8.37 -1.75 -16.09
CA VAL A 389 9.53 -2.61 -15.84
C VAL A 389 10.09 -2.36 -14.42
N VAL A 390 10.23 -1.09 -14.03
CA VAL A 390 10.65 -0.72 -12.66
C VAL A 390 9.62 -1.18 -11.62
N ALA A 391 8.32 -1.04 -11.87
CA ALA A 391 7.28 -1.58 -10.99
C ALA A 391 7.30 -3.11 -10.90
N GLY A 392 7.63 -3.80 -12.01
CA GLY A 392 7.83 -5.25 -12.03
C GLY A 392 9.03 -5.68 -11.19
N LEU A 393 10.17 -4.99 -11.30
CA LEU A 393 11.35 -5.23 -10.48
C LEU A 393 11.04 -5.06 -8.98
N VAL A 394 10.40 -3.95 -8.59
CA VAL A 394 9.98 -3.72 -7.20
C VAL A 394 9.03 -4.82 -6.70
N PHE A 395 8.12 -5.30 -7.55
CA PHE A 395 7.23 -6.41 -7.21
C PHE A 395 8.03 -7.72 -7.00
N THR A 396 8.94 -8.07 -7.91
CA THR A 396 9.84 -9.24 -7.76
C THR A 396 10.65 -9.18 -6.48
N THR A 397 11.19 -8.01 -6.11
CA THR A 397 11.91 -7.81 -4.85
C THR A 397 11.02 -8.01 -3.64
N ALA A 398 9.77 -7.53 -3.66
CA ALA A 398 8.80 -7.80 -2.59
C ALA A 398 8.43 -9.30 -2.50
N MET A 399 8.36 -10.02 -3.63
CA MET A 399 8.12 -11.47 -3.62
C MET A 399 9.32 -12.26 -3.09
N SER A 400 10.54 -11.82 -3.39
CA SER A 400 11.76 -12.33 -2.76
C SER A 400 11.76 -12.10 -1.25
N GLY A 401 11.27 -10.94 -0.77
CA GLY A 401 11.09 -10.68 0.66
C GLY A 401 10.06 -11.60 1.32
N ALA A 402 9.01 -11.99 0.60
CA ALA A 402 8.03 -12.97 1.07
C ALA A 402 8.63 -14.39 1.24
N LEU A 403 9.65 -14.74 0.45
CA LEU A 403 10.41 -15.98 0.65
C LEU A 403 11.33 -15.87 1.88
N VAL A 404 12.02 -14.74 2.06
CA VAL A 404 12.83 -14.48 3.28
C VAL A 404 11.98 -14.63 4.56
N ALA A 405 10.79 -14.02 4.59
CA ALA A 405 9.86 -14.09 5.72
C ALA A 405 9.11 -15.45 5.87
N GLY A 406 9.20 -16.34 4.88
CA GLY A 406 8.68 -17.71 4.94
C GLY A 406 9.73 -18.77 5.28
N LEU A 407 11.01 -18.43 5.18
CA LEU A 407 12.17 -19.25 5.57
C LEU A 407 12.80 -18.78 6.89
N ASP A 408 12.25 -17.71 7.47
CA ASP A 408 12.79 -17.01 8.65
C ASP A 408 14.24 -16.50 8.44
N ALA A 409 14.62 -16.37 7.16
CA ALA A 409 15.96 -16.08 6.67
C ALA A 409 16.44 -14.65 6.99
N GLY A 410 15.62 -13.84 7.65
CA GLY A 410 16.02 -12.55 8.21
C GLY A 410 16.91 -12.67 9.46
N LEU A 411 17.04 -13.86 10.04
CA LEU A 411 17.77 -14.15 11.29
C LEU A 411 19.09 -14.93 11.07
N VAL A 412 19.60 -14.96 9.84
CA VAL A 412 20.75 -15.80 9.45
C VAL A 412 22.07 -15.02 9.52
N TYR A 413 22.19 -13.97 8.72
CA TYR A 413 23.19 -12.91 8.92
C TYR A 413 22.45 -11.60 9.15
N ASN A 414 22.91 -10.80 10.10
CA ASN A 414 22.20 -9.61 10.60
C ASN A 414 23.02 -8.32 10.50
N GLU A 415 24.25 -8.41 9.98
CA GLU A 415 25.08 -7.28 9.57
C GLU A 415 24.71 -6.76 8.17
N PHE A 416 25.13 -5.53 7.87
CA PHE A 416 25.06 -4.90 6.57
C PHE A 416 26.23 -3.92 6.40
N PRO A 417 26.90 -3.84 5.23
CA PRO A 417 26.59 -4.52 3.96
C PRO A 417 27.03 -5.99 3.88
N THR A 418 27.73 -6.50 4.89
CA THR A 418 28.37 -7.82 4.90
C THR A 418 27.41 -8.97 5.27
N MET A 419 27.88 -10.21 5.12
CA MET A 419 27.25 -11.46 5.50
C MET A 419 28.32 -12.44 6.00
N GLY A 420 28.66 -12.36 7.29
CA GLY A 420 29.72 -13.14 7.95
C GLY A 420 31.13 -12.62 7.65
N ASP A 421 32.04 -12.69 8.64
CA ASP A 421 33.49 -12.44 8.54
C ASP A 421 33.93 -11.21 7.72
N GLY A 422 33.12 -10.15 7.66
CA GLY A 422 33.39 -8.97 6.82
C GLY A 422 33.24 -9.20 5.29
N ARG A 423 32.78 -10.38 4.85
CA ARG A 423 32.55 -10.72 3.43
C ARG A 423 31.26 -10.11 2.91
N ILE A 424 31.19 -9.77 1.63
CA ILE A 424 29.97 -9.21 1.00
C ILE A 424 28.93 -10.31 0.71
N ALA A 425 29.38 -11.54 0.49
CA ALA A 425 28.56 -12.73 0.35
C ALA A 425 29.23 -13.90 1.09
N PRO A 426 28.46 -14.88 1.60
CA PRO A 426 28.99 -16.10 2.19
C PRO A 426 29.75 -16.98 1.18
N PRO A 427 30.48 -18.01 1.65
CA PRO A 427 31.12 -19.01 0.81
C PRO A 427 30.13 -19.72 -0.14
N ILE A 428 30.61 -20.24 -1.26
CA ILE A 428 29.76 -20.89 -2.27
C ILE A 428 29.18 -22.22 -1.74
N GLU A 429 29.86 -22.83 -0.78
CA GLU A 429 29.50 -24.04 -0.04
C GLU A 429 28.23 -23.81 0.81
N GLU A 430 28.08 -22.62 1.40
CA GLU A 430 26.87 -22.22 2.14
C GLU A 430 25.74 -21.78 1.20
N LEU A 431 26.08 -21.23 0.02
CA LEU A 431 25.11 -20.74 -0.97
C LEU A 431 24.55 -21.83 -1.90
N MET A 432 25.32 -22.90 -2.13
CA MET A 432 25.00 -24.02 -3.02
C MET A 432 25.24 -25.34 -2.28
N ASP A 433 24.55 -25.49 -1.17
CA ASP A 433 24.62 -26.61 -0.23
C ASP A 433 23.88 -27.85 -0.79
N ASP A 434 24.54 -29.02 -0.75
CA ASP A 434 23.98 -30.31 -1.19
C ASP A 434 22.87 -30.84 -0.29
N ARG A 435 22.76 -30.37 0.96
CA ARG A 435 21.67 -30.70 1.90
C ARG A 435 20.30 -30.14 1.46
N PHE A 436 20.26 -29.34 0.39
CA PHE A 436 19.02 -28.93 -0.29
C PHE A 436 18.70 -29.76 -1.55
N ALA A 437 19.59 -30.63 -2.04
CA ALA A 437 19.39 -31.43 -3.25
C ALA A 437 18.66 -32.75 -2.93
N GLN A 438 17.33 -32.77 -3.12
CA GLN A 438 16.48 -33.92 -2.79
C GLN A 438 16.58 -35.06 -3.82
N ARG A 439 16.98 -34.79 -5.06
CA ARG A 439 17.21 -35.87 -6.04
C ARG A 439 18.56 -36.56 -5.81
N PRO A 440 18.68 -37.86 -6.15
CA PRO A 440 19.99 -38.53 -6.18
C PRO A 440 20.96 -37.90 -7.19
N ASP A 441 20.45 -37.45 -8.34
CA ASP A 441 21.23 -36.88 -9.46
C ASP A 441 21.71 -35.43 -9.25
N GLY A 442 21.34 -34.79 -8.14
CA GLY A 442 21.66 -33.38 -7.87
C GLY A 442 20.99 -32.36 -8.80
N SER A 443 20.14 -32.77 -9.75
CA SER A 443 19.59 -31.88 -10.80
C SER A 443 18.66 -30.79 -10.27
N ASP A 444 18.17 -30.91 -9.04
CA ASP A 444 17.38 -29.89 -8.36
C ASP A 444 18.16 -28.99 -7.39
N LYS A 445 19.47 -29.24 -7.19
CA LYS A 445 20.35 -28.49 -6.26
C LYS A 445 20.26 -26.97 -6.45
N VAL A 446 20.39 -26.50 -7.68
CA VAL A 446 20.44 -25.06 -8.00
C VAL A 446 19.11 -24.38 -7.68
N TRP A 447 17.99 -24.87 -8.23
CA TRP A 447 16.68 -24.24 -8.01
C TRP A 447 16.26 -24.30 -6.53
N ARG A 448 16.62 -25.37 -5.81
CA ARG A 448 16.33 -25.48 -4.38
C ARG A 448 17.17 -24.54 -3.54
N ASN A 449 18.48 -24.42 -3.77
CA ASN A 449 19.27 -23.42 -3.08
C ASN A 449 18.73 -21.99 -3.34
N LEU A 450 18.43 -21.65 -4.59
CA LEU A 450 17.86 -20.34 -4.95
C LEU A 450 16.46 -20.03 -4.35
N SER A 451 15.76 -21.00 -3.73
CA SER A 451 14.37 -20.84 -3.26
C SER A 451 14.06 -21.38 -1.86
N GLN A 452 14.90 -22.24 -1.30
CA GLN A 452 14.71 -22.98 -0.05
C GLN A 452 15.89 -22.84 0.92
N ASN A 453 17.10 -22.50 0.45
CA ASN A 453 18.25 -22.21 1.33
C ASN A 453 18.11 -20.79 1.91
N PRO A 454 18.01 -20.64 3.25
CA PRO A 454 17.87 -19.33 3.89
C PRO A 454 18.99 -18.35 3.54
N VAL A 455 20.24 -18.81 3.50
CA VAL A 455 21.44 -17.98 3.19
C VAL A 455 21.31 -17.39 1.79
N THR A 456 21.06 -18.26 0.81
CA THR A 456 20.97 -17.90 -0.62
C THR A 456 19.77 -17.01 -0.89
N VAL A 457 18.61 -17.29 -0.30
CA VAL A 457 17.41 -16.45 -0.43
C VAL A 457 17.61 -15.09 0.24
N GLN A 458 18.32 -15.00 1.37
CA GLN A 458 18.67 -13.73 2.00
C GLN A 458 19.61 -12.90 1.12
N LEU A 459 20.66 -13.51 0.55
CA LEU A 459 21.59 -12.84 -0.39
C LEU A 459 20.87 -12.36 -1.65
N ILE A 460 20.02 -13.19 -2.26
CA ILE A 460 19.19 -12.81 -3.41
C ILE A 460 18.32 -11.59 -3.07
N HIS A 461 17.70 -11.57 -1.89
CA HIS A 461 16.87 -10.46 -1.47
C HIS A 461 17.66 -9.17 -1.25
N ARG A 462 18.80 -9.24 -0.53
CA ARG A 462 19.74 -8.12 -0.33
C ARG A 462 20.18 -7.53 -1.68
N THR A 463 20.62 -8.37 -2.62
CA THR A 463 21.03 -7.94 -3.97
C THR A 463 19.87 -7.31 -4.74
N LEU A 464 18.70 -7.96 -4.80
CA LEU A 464 17.51 -7.42 -5.48
C LEU A 464 17.04 -6.09 -4.88
N ALA A 465 17.16 -5.89 -3.56
CA ALA A 465 16.83 -4.64 -2.90
C ALA A 465 17.79 -3.51 -3.30
N ILE A 466 19.10 -3.77 -3.34
CA ILE A 466 20.12 -2.80 -3.76
C ILE A 466 19.93 -2.44 -5.25
N THR A 467 19.78 -3.43 -6.14
CA THR A 467 19.50 -3.20 -7.57
C THR A 467 18.21 -2.42 -7.77
N THR A 468 17.17 -2.69 -6.99
CA THR A 468 15.89 -1.96 -7.03
C THR A 468 16.04 -0.51 -6.58
N ALA A 469 16.73 -0.26 -5.47
CA ALA A 469 16.97 1.09 -4.97
C ALA A 469 17.72 1.93 -6.01
N ALA A 470 18.84 1.42 -6.53
CA ALA A 470 19.61 2.06 -7.59
C ALA A 470 18.75 2.32 -8.86
N THR A 471 17.93 1.35 -9.25
CA THR A 471 17.03 1.46 -10.41
C THR A 471 15.96 2.53 -10.22
N VAL A 472 15.33 2.61 -9.04
CA VAL A 472 14.31 3.64 -8.74
C VAL A 472 14.93 5.04 -8.71
N LEU A 473 16.11 5.20 -8.08
CA LEU A 473 16.85 6.47 -8.06
C LEU A 473 17.25 6.92 -9.47
N GLY A 474 17.85 6.03 -10.27
CA GLY A 474 18.22 6.31 -11.66
C GLY A 474 17.01 6.59 -12.57
N PHE A 475 15.89 5.91 -12.33
CA PHE A 475 14.62 6.19 -13.01
C PHE A 475 14.04 7.56 -12.64
N ALA A 476 14.09 7.96 -11.36
CA ALA A 476 13.69 9.29 -10.92
C ALA A 476 14.56 10.38 -11.55
N TRP A 477 15.89 10.21 -11.54
CA TRP A 477 16.84 11.11 -12.24
C TRP A 477 16.55 11.22 -13.75
N LYS A 478 16.26 10.10 -14.42
CA LYS A 478 15.82 10.07 -15.83
C LYS A 478 14.51 10.85 -16.04
N THR A 479 13.60 10.80 -15.07
CA THR A 479 12.35 11.59 -15.09
C THR A 479 12.62 13.09 -14.98
N HIS A 480 13.56 13.50 -14.12
CA HIS A 480 14.03 14.90 -14.03
C HIS A 480 14.68 15.38 -15.33
N ARG A 481 15.57 14.58 -15.94
CA ARG A 481 16.17 14.91 -17.26
C ARG A 481 15.10 15.06 -18.35
N LEU A 482 14.11 14.17 -18.38
CA LEU A 482 12.98 14.26 -19.31
C LEU A 482 12.16 15.55 -19.08
N SER A 483 11.93 15.93 -17.82
CA SER A 483 11.24 17.18 -17.47
C SER A 483 12.00 18.41 -17.97
N ARG A 484 13.33 18.46 -17.77
CA ARG A 484 14.19 19.55 -18.26
C ARG A 484 14.14 19.66 -19.79
N ALA A 485 14.16 18.53 -20.51
CA ALA A 485 14.06 18.52 -21.97
C ALA A 485 12.73 19.10 -22.48
N TYR A 486 11.58 18.72 -21.89
CA TYR A 486 10.29 19.32 -22.26
C TYR A 486 10.24 20.82 -21.94
N SER A 487 10.74 21.26 -20.78
CA SER A 487 10.81 22.69 -20.44
C SER A 487 11.69 23.50 -21.39
N ALA A 488 12.83 22.95 -21.82
CA ALA A 488 13.73 23.61 -22.78
C ALA A 488 13.11 23.72 -24.18
N ALA A 489 12.50 22.64 -24.69
CA ALA A 489 11.78 22.66 -25.96
C ALA A 489 10.62 23.67 -25.94
N ALA A 490 9.87 23.73 -24.83
CA ALA A 490 8.79 24.69 -24.63
C ALA A 490 9.30 26.15 -24.60
N ALA A 491 10.42 26.42 -23.92
CA ALA A 491 11.03 27.75 -23.88
C ALA A 491 11.55 28.22 -25.25
N ASN A 492 12.18 27.32 -26.01
CA ASN A 492 12.68 27.62 -27.35
C ASN A 492 11.54 27.94 -28.34
N PHE A 493 10.41 27.20 -28.26
CA PHE A 493 9.22 27.50 -29.07
C PHE A 493 8.66 28.89 -28.78
N VAL A 494 8.55 29.31 -27.51
CA VAL A 494 8.09 30.66 -27.17
C VAL A 494 9.02 31.72 -27.77
N LYS A 495 10.35 31.59 -27.56
CA LYS A 495 11.34 32.53 -28.12
C LYS A 495 11.22 32.70 -29.63
N GLY A 496 11.05 31.61 -30.38
CA GLY A 496 10.94 31.64 -31.84
C GLY A 496 9.65 32.22 -32.41
N THR A 497 8.63 32.52 -31.58
CA THR A 497 7.31 32.98 -32.06
C THR A 497 7.04 34.47 -31.86
N GLY A 498 7.93 35.22 -31.18
CA GLY A 498 7.83 36.67 -30.99
C GLY A 498 6.60 37.20 -30.23
N SER A 499 5.66 36.34 -29.83
CA SER A 499 4.36 36.77 -29.31
C SER A 499 4.39 37.08 -27.81
N SER A 500 3.84 38.24 -27.45
CA SER A 500 3.62 38.67 -26.06
C SER A 500 2.46 37.93 -25.37
N SER A 501 1.71 37.06 -26.06
CA SER A 501 0.54 36.33 -25.55
C SER A 501 0.86 35.13 -24.62
N VAL A 502 1.89 35.29 -23.77
CA VAL A 502 2.51 34.27 -22.91
C VAL A 502 1.50 33.45 -22.09
N ALA A 503 0.37 34.03 -21.69
CA ALA A 503 -0.68 33.32 -20.93
C ALA A 503 -1.37 32.22 -21.74
N VAL A 504 -1.79 32.51 -22.98
CA VAL A 504 -2.43 31.53 -23.88
C VAL A 504 -1.40 30.52 -24.35
N GLN A 505 -0.20 31.00 -24.70
CA GLN A 505 0.84 30.15 -25.25
C GLN A 505 1.41 29.17 -24.22
N LYS A 506 1.62 29.58 -22.95
CA LYS A 506 1.96 28.65 -21.84
C LYS A 506 0.92 27.54 -21.66
N GLN A 507 -0.34 27.79 -22.00
CA GLN A 507 -1.37 26.76 -21.92
C GLN A 507 -1.22 25.71 -23.05
N LEU A 508 -0.61 26.05 -24.18
CA LEU A 508 -0.47 25.24 -25.40
C LEU A 508 0.84 24.43 -25.54
N LEU A 509 1.86 24.71 -24.72
CA LEU A 509 3.18 24.07 -24.83
C LEU A 509 3.22 22.60 -24.37
N PRO A 510 4.13 21.76 -24.94
CA PRO A 510 4.33 20.38 -24.50
C PRO A 510 5.17 20.35 -23.21
N ALA A 511 4.51 20.45 -22.05
CA ALA A 511 5.14 20.32 -20.74
C ALA A 511 4.99 18.90 -20.16
N LEU A 512 5.99 18.40 -19.42
CA LEU A 512 5.85 17.16 -18.66
C LEU A 512 4.76 17.33 -17.59
N PRO A 513 3.73 16.46 -17.51
CA PRO A 513 2.62 16.68 -16.58
C PRO A 513 3.09 16.66 -15.11
N PRO A 514 2.80 17.69 -14.28
CA PRO A 514 3.45 17.88 -12.98
C PRO A 514 3.36 16.68 -12.02
N ARG A 515 2.28 15.89 -12.07
CA ARG A 515 2.09 14.71 -11.22
C ARG A 515 3.11 13.60 -11.52
N VAL A 516 3.67 13.56 -12.72
CA VAL A 516 4.75 12.62 -13.10
C VAL A 516 5.99 12.91 -12.27
N LEU A 517 6.38 14.19 -12.17
CA LEU A 517 7.56 14.62 -11.40
C LEU A 517 7.33 14.51 -9.88
N GLN A 518 6.13 14.87 -9.40
CA GLN A 518 5.76 14.70 -7.99
C GLN A 518 5.85 13.25 -7.53
N LEU A 519 5.39 12.29 -8.35
CA LEU A 519 5.45 10.87 -8.02
C LEU A 519 6.85 10.28 -8.19
N ALA A 520 7.67 10.78 -9.13
CA ALA A 520 9.08 10.42 -9.18
C ALA A 520 9.83 10.85 -7.90
N ASN A 521 9.60 12.08 -7.42
CA ASN A 521 10.15 12.55 -6.14
C ASN A 521 9.64 11.70 -4.96
N ALA A 522 8.34 11.36 -4.93
CA ALA A 522 7.79 10.48 -3.91
C ALA A 522 8.44 9.09 -3.93
N SER A 523 8.77 8.53 -5.11
CA SER A 523 9.47 7.23 -5.18
C SER A 523 10.89 7.26 -4.63
N VAL A 524 11.59 8.41 -4.69
CA VAL A 524 12.90 8.59 -4.04
C VAL A 524 12.75 8.54 -2.51
N ILE A 525 11.78 9.27 -1.96
CA ILE A 525 11.53 9.32 -0.51
C ILE A 525 11.12 7.94 0.02
N VAL A 526 10.18 7.27 -0.67
CA VAL A 526 9.66 5.97 -0.23
C VAL A 526 10.69 4.85 -0.42
N VAL A 527 11.53 4.86 -1.47
CA VAL A 527 12.58 3.84 -1.61
C VAL A 527 13.72 4.04 -0.60
N ALA A 528 14.06 5.28 -0.25
CA ALA A 528 15.00 5.56 0.83
C ALA A 528 14.48 5.01 2.18
N ALA A 529 13.22 5.34 2.53
CA ALA A 529 12.57 4.80 3.72
C ALA A 529 12.48 3.26 3.71
N GLN A 530 12.22 2.64 2.55
CA GLN A 530 12.19 1.18 2.41
C GLN A 530 13.56 0.53 2.68
N VAL A 531 14.64 1.13 2.16
CA VAL A 531 16.02 0.67 2.40
C VAL A 531 16.38 0.82 3.89
N THR A 532 16.08 1.96 4.51
CA THR A 532 16.28 2.16 5.96
C THR A 532 15.51 1.13 6.77
N LEU A 533 14.22 0.92 6.49
CA LEU A 533 13.40 -0.09 7.17
C LEU A 533 13.96 -1.50 6.99
N GLY A 534 14.51 -1.83 5.82
CA GLY A 534 15.10 -3.14 5.55
C GLY A 534 16.37 -3.37 6.38
N ILE A 535 17.29 -2.40 6.35
CA ILE A 535 18.54 -2.45 7.10
C ILE A 535 18.27 -2.44 8.61
N SER A 536 17.30 -1.66 9.11
CA SER A 536 16.93 -1.68 10.53
C SER A 536 16.21 -2.96 10.93
N THR A 537 15.36 -3.55 10.08
CA THR A 537 14.75 -4.87 10.34
C THR A 537 15.84 -5.94 10.46
N LEU A 538 16.87 -5.86 9.63
CA LEU A 538 18.01 -6.78 9.63
C LEU A 538 18.87 -6.63 10.90
N ILE A 539 19.37 -5.43 11.19
CA ILE A 539 20.30 -5.18 12.30
C ILE A 539 19.67 -5.44 13.68
N TYR A 540 18.37 -5.18 13.84
CA TYR A 540 17.67 -5.39 15.11
C TYR A 540 17.02 -6.78 15.27
N MET A 541 17.47 -7.81 14.52
CA MET A 541 16.96 -9.19 14.63
C MET A 541 15.46 -9.33 14.33
N VAL A 542 15.01 -8.75 13.22
CA VAL A 542 13.64 -8.81 12.67
C VAL A 542 12.54 -8.42 13.68
N PRO A 543 12.55 -7.21 14.29
CA PRO A 543 11.47 -6.80 15.19
C PRO A 543 10.14 -6.73 14.45
N ILE A 544 9.10 -7.34 15.01
CA ILE A 544 7.76 -7.45 14.39
C ILE A 544 7.25 -6.09 13.85
N PRO A 545 7.37 -4.95 14.56
CA PRO A 545 6.94 -3.65 14.02
C PRO A 545 7.75 -3.17 12.81
N LEU A 546 9.07 -3.42 12.78
CA LEU A 546 9.95 -3.03 11.67
C LEU A 546 9.71 -3.90 10.44
N ALA A 547 9.63 -5.23 10.63
CA ALA A 547 9.32 -6.17 9.56
C ALA A 547 7.94 -5.88 8.94
N SER A 548 6.92 -5.64 9.76
CA SER A 548 5.59 -5.23 9.31
C SER A 548 5.61 -3.88 8.59
N ALA A 549 6.36 -2.89 9.07
CA ALA A 549 6.52 -1.59 8.41
C ALA A 549 7.27 -1.70 7.08
N HIS A 550 8.29 -2.56 6.98
CA HIS A 550 9.02 -2.84 5.74
C HIS A 550 8.10 -3.52 4.71
N GLN A 551 7.27 -4.48 5.13
CA GLN A 551 6.26 -5.09 4.25
C GLN A 551 5.28 -4.03 3.72
N ALA A 552 4.76 -3.16 4.60
CA ALA A 552 3.85 -2.08 4.25
C ALA A 552 4.48 -1.06 3.27
N GLY A 553 5.74 -0.67 3.52
CA GLY A 553 6.49 0.26 2.68
C GLY A 553 6.74 -0.25 1.26
N SER A 554 6.92 -1.56 1.07
CA SER A 554 7.07 -2.17 -0.26
C SER A 554 5.80 -1.95 -1.11
N LEU A 555 4.62 -2.11 -0.50
CA LEU A 555 3.33 -1.90 -1.14
C LEU A 555 3.06 -0.40 -1.38
N ALA A 556 3.52 0.48 -0.47
CA ALA A 556 3.48 1.93 -0.68
C ALA A 556 4.36 2.38 -1.88
N LEU A 557 5.55 1.80 -2.07
CA LEU A 557 6.42 2.09 -3.22
C LEU A 557 5.74 1.67 -4.53
N LEU A 558 5.15 0.47 -4.57
CA LEU A 558 4.36 0.00 -5.70
C LEU A 558 3.15 0.91 -5.99
N SER A 559 2.53 1.47 -4.95
CA SER A 559 1.41 2.43 -5.08
C SER A 559 1.82 3.73 -5.77
N VAL A 560 3.00 4.27 -5.42
CA VAL A 560 3.57 5.44 -6.09
C VAL A 560 3.82 5.15 -7.57
N LEU A 561 4.39 3.99 -7.89
CA LEU A 561 4.68 3.57 -9.27
C LEU A 561 3.40 3.30 -10.08
N VAL A 562 2.35 2.71 -9.49
CA VAL A 562 1.02 2.59 -10.13
C VAL A 562 0.37 3.96 -10.36
N GLY A 563 0.54 4.90 -9.42
CA GLY A 563 0.16 6.30 -9.60
C GLY A 563 0.88 6.95 -10.78
N LEU A 564 2.15 6.62 -10.99
CA LEU A 564 2.98 7.13 -12.07
C LEU A 564 2.61 6.51 -13.43
N ILE A 565 2.40 5.18 -13.48
CA ILE A 565 1.86 4.46 -14.64
C ILE A 565 0.51 5.07 -15.06
N SER A 566 -0.37 5.39 -14.10
CA SER A 566 -1.66 6.06 -14.39
C SER A 566 -1.49 7.52 -14.83
N SER A 567 -0.49 8.24 -14.30
CA SER A 567 -0.18 9.61 -14.71
C SER A 567 0.41 9.69 -16.12
N LEU A 568 1.14 8.65 -16.53
CA LEU A 568 1.68 8.45 -17.89
C LEU A 568 0.69 7.74 -18.84
N ARG A 569 -0.47 7.28 -18.34
CA ARG A 569 -1.45 6.54 -19.15
C ARG A 569 -2.04 7.43 -20.26
N PRO A 570 -1.96 7.01 -21.54
CA PRO A 570 -2.57 7.74 -22.65
C PRO A 570 -4.08 7.91 -22.48
N ILE A 571 -4.61 9.05 -22.91
CA ILE A 571 -6.06 9.29 -22.91
C ILE A 571 -6.69 8.50 -24.06
N PRO A 572 -7.70 7.63 -23.83
CA PRO A 572 -8.33 6.87 -24.91
C PRO A 572 -8.96 7.80 -25.95
N GLY A 573 -8.68 7.58 -27.24
CA GLY A 573 -9.17 8.44 -28.33
C GLY A 573 -10.71 8.57 -28.39
N ARG A 574 -11.46 7.55 -27.96
CA ARG A 574 -12.92 7.61 -27.79
C ARG A 574 -13.36 8.72 -26.81
N ILE A 575 -12.59 8.94 -25.74
CA ILE A 575 -12.85 9.98 -24.74
C ILE A 575 -12.52 11.37 -25.30
N VAL A 576 -11.41 11.52 -26.04
CA VAL A 576 -11.06 12.78 -26.70
C VAL A 576 -12.12 13.18 -27.73
N LYS A 577 -12.63 12.22 -28.53
CA LYS A 577 -13.77 12.45 -29.44
C LYS A 577 -15.05 12.83 -28.69
N MET A 578 -15.39 12.12 -27.61
CA MET A 578 -16.61 12.38 -26.83
C MET A 578 -16.59 13.72 -26.08
N ALA A 579 -15.44 14.15 -25.57
CA ALA A 579 -15.27 15.49 -24.98
C ALA A 579 -15.52 16.62 -26.00
N GLY A 580 -15.26 16.36 -27.30
CA GLY A 580 -15.62 17.26 -28.40
C GLY A 580 -17.14 17.34 -28.69
N LEU A 581 -17.93 16.36 -28.27
CA LEU A 581 -19.40 16.37 -28.40
C LEU A 581 -20.11 16.99 -27.18
N ALA A 582 -19.42 17.08 -26.04
CA ALA A 582 -19.99 17.42 -24.73
C ALA A 582 -20.46 18.89 -24.55
N LYS A 583 -20.52 19.71 -25.62
CA LYS A 583 -21.03 21.10 -25.54
C LYS A 583 -21.89 21.59 -26.71
N LYS A 584 -22.60 20.69 -27.41
CA LYS A 584 -23.75 21.05 -28.30
C LYS A 584 -25.14 20.71 -27.73
N GLY A 585 -25.22 20.34 -26.45
CA GLY A 585 -26.51 20.15 -25.76
C GLY A 585 -27.25 21.46 -25.46
N GLY A 586 -28.35 21.72 -26.17
CA GLY A 586 -29.45 22.57 -25.68
C GLY A 586 -29.45 24.07 -26.02
N VAL A 587 -28.39 24.62 -26.63
CA VAL A 587 -28.38 26.04 -27.08
C VAL A 587 -28.46 26.16 -28.60
N LEU A 588 -27.61 25.45 -29.34
CA LEU A 588 -27.53 25.60 -30.80
C LEU A 588 -28.84 25.22 -31.52
N SER A 589 -29.60 24.25 -30.99
CA SER A 589 -30.91 23.85 -31.51
C SER A 589 -32.06 24.81 -31.18
N ARG A 590 -31.85 25.76 -30.24
CA ARG A 590 -32.76 26.90 -30.05
C ARG A 590 -32.42 28.02 -31.03
N VAL A 591 -31.13 28.37 -31.16
CA VAL A 591 -30.66 29.41 -32.09
C VAL A 591 -30.97 29.05 -33.56
N LEU A 592 -30.71 27.80 -33.97
CA LEU A 592 -31.04 27.33 -35.34
C LEU A 592 -32.55 27.13 -35.58
N LYS A 593 -33.40 27.30 -34.56
CA LYS A 593 -34.87 27.40 -34.71
C LYS A 593 -35.40 28.84 -34.63
N SER A 594 -34.59 29.80 -34.18
CA SER A 594 -34.93 31.24 -34.17
C SER A 594 -34.34 32.01 -35.36
N SER A 595 -33.70 31.32 -36.31
CA SER A 595 -32.92 31.95 -37.38
C SER A 595 -32.97 31.15 -38.68
N ALA A 596 -34.18 31.03 -39.23
CA ALA A 596 -34.48 30.64 -40.61
C ALA A 596 -35.53 31.63 -41.17
N PRO A 597 -35.57 31.91 -42.48
CA PRO A 597 -35.49 33.30 -42.93
C PRO A 597 -36.81 34.05 -43.09
N VAL A 598 -36.69 35.38 -43.10
CA VAL A 598 -37.71 36.34 -43.55
C VAL A 598 -38.15 36.01 -44.99
N LYS A 599 -39.46 36.09 -45.26
CA LYS A 599 -40.00 35.99 -46.62
C LYS A 599 -39.41 37.08 -47.53
N ARG A 600 -38.78 36.67 -48.63
CA ARG A 600 -38.81 37.40 -49.91
C ARG A 600 -40.01 36.87 -50.71
N VAL A 601 -40.60 37.73 -51.54
CA VAL A 601 -41.76 37.58 -52.47
C VAL A 601 -42.69 38.78 -52.18
N GLU A 602 -43.09 39.62 -53.14
CA GLU A 602 -42.93 39.58 -54.62
C GLU A 602 -42.69 40.98 -55.21
N THR A 603 -42.37 41.05 -56.51
CA THR A 603 -42.45 42.27 -57.32
C THR A 603 -43.12 41.97 -58.65
N VAL A 604 -44.36 42.45 -58.82
CA VAL A 604 -45.01 42.81 -60.08
C VAL A 604 -45.76 44.11 -59.79
#